data_AF-A0A0A8H044-F1
#
_entry.id   AF-A0A0A8H044-F1
#
_cell.length_a   1.000
_cell.length_b   1.000
_cell.length_c   1.000
_cell.angle_alpha   90.00
_cell.angle_beta   90.00
_cell.angle_gamma   90.00
#
_symmetry.space_group_name_H-M   'P 1'
#
loop_
_entity.id
_entity.type
_entity.pdbx_description
1 polymer ?
#
loop_
_entity_poly.entity_id
_entity_poly.type
_entity_poly.pdbx_seq_one_letter_code
_entity_poly.pdbx_strand_id
1 'polypeptide(L)'
;MQNSAILRIKNQLAYRLGSTMIEHRANGGGYLSLIYKLYKIKKEYTKEQKIYKQTIKLFPQLTYPRLETCCDYNESIKYKFHLSYMLGIVLINADKNKFKGGYFTLFKDIKKAKKDYKNINSILKEFNIISSCVYEVIANNKDKFINNFEKIKEVLHTHKDYQAIIDNIFHNFDYFLNNFELIKEWLLSDDFYQKYKKENHPYPSLLDPKKLNDENEQINYHNIPAELAWEMNLPLPDNYEFVVLGSSLSGHGALHMYLELCDINIISCSHHDSYSMYFYYYTNLLKNGLYNIIAYFDYTHIYISRKDLNRFLKLINNTKPAVYLARDPISRLKTGLNHINFKVDKIDNCDLKTPVHNILDRETYYFEAKNPTCEHIRTYWSYAESFLRMDFMINSLKPKCINYIDMEYIRPSKILHTLQNLNSLYNIPRIPFEHELDNGLTYDELGVLLPITLNANLKDVLENGTDKNIQIIITTKQLKNVYKLKNYKNINNILIHNIFKNLIFCVHNNDLNYFLNNTKLKEYTQKYLNKFILELDQKMKDKKKHLIKEENILKFMKENREIRNIWKNTFNAQLNHIKTNRPDIIASWKYYQEFEKICDDTN
;
A
#
# COMPACT_ATOMS: atom_id res chain seq x y z
N MET A 1 -33.26 17.82 -1.40
CA MET A 1 -33.56 16.71 -2.35
C MET A 1 -32.41 16.35 -3.29
N GLN A 2 -31.44 17.25 -3.56
CA GLN A 2 -30.40 17.05 -4.59
C GLN A 2 -29.44 15.85 -4.35
N ASN A 3 -29.26 15.39 -3.12
CA ASN A 3 -28.23 14.41 -2.77
C ASN A 3 -28.74 12.98 -2.49
N SER A 4 -30.00 12.65 -2.79
CA SER A 4 -30.53 11.28 -2.64
C SER A 4 -30.63 10.56 -3.99
N ALA A 5 -29.84 9.51 -4.16
CA ALA A 5 -29.93 8.58 -5.28
C ALA A 5 -31.25 7.79 -5.27
N ILE A 6 -31.77 7.41 -4.09
CA ILE A 6 -33.06 6.71 -3.98
C ILE A 6 -34.18 7.55 -4.59
N LEU A 7 -34.28 8.82 -4.19
CA LEU A 7 -35.31 9.73 -4.71
C LEU A 7 -35.15 9.96 -6.21
N ARG A 8 -33.90 10.07 -6.68
CA ARG A 8 -33.60 10.23 -8.12
C ARG A 8 -33.99 9.00 -8.93
N ILE A 9 -33.76 7.78 -8.44
CA ILE A 9 -34.20 6.54 -9.11
C ILE A 9 -35.74 6.44 -9.13
N LYS A 10 -36.42 6.74 -8.01
CA LYS A 10 -37.89 6.78 -7.95
C LYS A 10 -38.49 7.85 -8.87
N ASN A 11 -37.76 8.94 -9.11
CA ASN A 11 -38.16 10.00 -10.04
C ASN A 11 -37.87 9.69 -11.51
N GLN A 12 -37.17 8.60 -11.83
CA GLN A 12 -36.98 8.21 -13.23
C GLN A 12 -38.31 7.87 -13.89
N LEU A 13 -38.40 8.15 -15.19
CA LEU A 13 -39.59 7.86 -16.00
C LEU A 13 -40.05 6.41 -15.86
N ALA A 14 -39.11 5.45 -15.84
CA ALA A 14 -39.43 4.04 -15.66
C ALA A 14 -40.22 3.79 -14.36
N TYR A 15 -39.68 4.22 -13.22
CA TYR A 15 -40.33 4.02 -11.93
C TYR A 15 -41.72 4.68 -11.88
N ARG A 16 -41.85 5.92 -12.37
CA ARG A 16 -43.14 6.63 -12.43
C ARG A 16 -44.17 5.87 -13.26
N LEU A 17 -43.82 5.48 -14.48
CA LEU A 17 -44.72 4.76 -15.39
C LEU A 17 -45.20 3.44 -14.78
N GLY A 18 -44.30 2.63 -14.25
CA GLY A 18 -44.70 1.34 -13.67
C GLY A 18 -45.41 1.46 -12.32
N SER A 19 -45.11 2.47 -11.49
CA SER A 19 -45.90 2.74 -10.27
C SER A 19 -47.35 3.03 -10.62
N THR A 20 -47.57 3.88 -11.63
CA THR A 20 -48.92 4.19 -12.14
C THR A 20 -49.62 2.98 -12.71
N MET A 21 -48.91 2.07 -13.39
CA MET A 21 -49.51 0.79 -13.83
C MET A 21 -50.01 -0.06 -12.66
N ILE A 22 -49.23 -0.15 -11.57
CA ILE A 22 -49.56 -0.96 -10.40
C ILE A 22 -50.74 -0.36 -9.65
N GLU A 23 -50.68 0.94 -9.35
CA GLU A 23 -51.74 1.68 -8.64
C GLU A 23 -53.06 1.67 -9.40
N HIS A 24 -53.03 1.88 -10.72
CA HIS A 24 -54.25 1.91 -11.53
C HIS A 24 -54.91 0.53 -11.63
N ARG A 25 -54.13 -0.54 -11.60
CA ARG A 25 -54.66 -1.91 -11.51
C ARG A 25 -55.29 -2.19 -10.15
N ALA A 26 -54.67 -1.74 -9.06
CA ALA A 26 -55.20 -1.90 -7.70
C ALA A 26 -56.54 -1.16 -7.52
N ASN A 27 -56.72 -0.04 -8.21
CA ASN A 27 -57.90 0.82 -8.11
C ASN A 27 -58.99 0.52 -9.17
N GLY A 28 -58.91 -0.60 -9.89
CA GLY A 28 -59.96 -1.05 -10.81
C GLY A 28 -60.21 -0.17 -12.04
N GLY A 29 -59.27 0.68 -12.45
CA GLY A 29 -59.48 1.61 -13.56
C GLY A 29 -59.40 0.97 -14.95
N GLY A 30 -60.19 1.45 -15.91
CA GLY A 30 -60.19 0.97 -17.31
C GLY A 30 -58.90 1.30 -18.09
N TYR A 31 -58.65 0.55 -19.18
CA TYR A 31 -57.43 0.65 -20.01
C TYR A 31 -57.21 2.04 -20.65
N LEU A 32 -58.27 2.68 -21.15
CA LEU A 32 -58.19 4.02 -21.76
C LEU A 32 -57.72 5.08 -20.75
N SER A 33 -58.21 4.98 -19.50
CA SER A 33 -57.79 5.86 -18.41
C SER A 33 -56.31 5.66 -18.05
N LEU A 34 -55.83 4.41 -18.07
CA LEU A 34 -54.41 4.10 -17.86
C LEU A 34 -53.53 4.73 -18.95
N ILE A 35 -53.90 4.55 -20.21
CA ILE A 35 -53.15 5.10 -21.36
C ILE A 35 -53.05 6.63 -21.24
N TYR A 36 -54.15 7.31 -20.92
CA TYR A 36 -54.16 8.76 -20.71
C TYR A 36 -53.22 9.18 -19.57
N LYS A 37 -53.25 8.49 -18.41
CA LYS A 37 -52.36 8.77 -17.28
C LYS A 37 -50.89 8.56 -17.64
N LEU A 38 -50.55 7.46 -18.32
CA LEU A 38 -49.18 7.17 -18.75
C LEU A 38 -48.67 8.23 -19.75
N TYR A 39 -49.52 8.66 -20.69
CA TYR A 39 -49.21 9.76 -21.60
C TYR A 39 -48.94 11.07 -20.85
N LYS A 40 -49.80 11.42 -19.89
CA LYS A 40 -49.66 12.62 -19.06
C LYS A 40 -48.31 12.62 -18.30
N ILE A 41 -47.97 11.51 -17.64
CA ILE A 41 -46.70 11.36 -16.91
C ILE A 41 -45.50 11.52 -17.85
N LYS A 42 -45.53 10.89 -19.02
CA LYS A 42 -44.44 11.02 -20.01
C LYS A 42 -44.28 12.46 -20.48
N LYS A 43 -45.39 13.17 -20.72
CA LYS A 43 -45.41 14.58 -21.12
C LYS A 43 -44.85 15.48 -20.02
N GLU A 44 -45.30 15.30 -18.78
CA GLU A 44 -44.83 16.04 -17.61
C GLU A 44 -43.35 15.81 -17.35
N TYR A 45 -42.90 14.55 -17.31
CA TYR A 45 -41.48 14.21 -17.15
C TYR A 45 -40.62 14.84 -18.25
N THR A 46 -41.07 14.81 -19.51
CA THR A 46 -40.34 15.43 -20.63
C THR A 46 -40.23 16.95 -20.44
N LYS A 47 -41.29 17.60 -19.94
CA LYS A 47 -41.27 19.03 -19.61
C LYS A 47 -40.31 19.33 -18.46
N GLU A 48 -40.36 18.57 -17.37
CA GLU A 48 -39.44 18.68 -16.23
C GLU A 48 -37.97 18.55 -16.68
N GLN A 49 -37.66 17.56 -17.52
CA GLN A 49 -36.30 17.35 -18.04
C GLN A 49 -35.83 18.49 -18.95
N LYS A 50 -36.72 19.07 -19.77
CA LYS A 50 -36.39 20.24 -20.61
C LYS A 50 -36.11 21.48 -19.75
N ILE A 51 -36.96 21.75 -18.77
CA ILE A 51 -36.77 22.84 -17.82
C ILE A 51 -35.45 22.66 -17.10
N TYR A 52 -35.20 21.48 -16.54
CA TYR A 52 -33.95 21.19 -15.84
C TYR A 52 -32.71 21.42 -16.72
N LYS A 53 -32.71 20.93 -17.97
CA LYS A 53 -31.62 21.15 -18.92
C LYS A 53 -31.38 22.63 -19.23
N GLN A 54 -32.44 23.44 -19.31
CA GLN A 54 -32.33 24.88 -19.50
C GLN A 54 -31.81 25.57 -18.23
N THR A 55 -32.29 25.16 -17.05
CA THR A 55 -31.86 25.69 -15.75
C THR A 55 -30.37 25.44 -15.51
N ILE A 56 -29.85 24.23 -15.73
CA ILE A 56 -28.41 23.94 -15.53
C ILE A 56 -27.51 24.61 -16.57
N LYS A 57 -28.05 24.95 -17.76
CA LYS A 57 -27.32 25.74 -18.76
C LYS A 57 -27.12 27.19 -18.29
N LEU A 58 -28.11 27.73 -17.56
CA LEU A 58 -28.03 29.08 -16.98
C LEU A 58 -27.31 29.09 -15.63
N PHE A 59 -27.42 28.01 -14.85
CA PHE A 59 -26.88 27.88 -13.51
C PHE A 59 -26.16 26.52 -13.34
N PRO A 60 -24.90 26.39 -13.81
CA PRO A 60 -24.15 25.13 -13.77
C PRO A 60 -24.03 24.53 -12.36
N GLN A 61 -24.03 25.35 -11.31
CA GLN A 61 -23.99 24.92 -9.91
C GLN A 61 -25.21 24.11 -9.45
N LEU A 62 -26.32 24.12 -10.21
CA LEU A 62 -27.51 23.32 -9.94
C LEU A 62 -27.47 21.92 -10.60
N THR A 63 -26.36 21.58 -11.25
CA THR A 63 -26.15 20.25 -11.84
C THR A 63 -26.17 19.19 -10.74
N TYR A 64 -26.94 18.13 -10.93
CA TYR A 64 -26.98 17.03 -9.96
C TYR A 64 -25.62 16.34 -9.94
N PRO A 65 -25.13 15.97 -8.74
CA PRO A 65 -23.94 15.13 -8.65
C PRO A 65 -24.17 13.78 -9.35
N ARG A 66 -23.10 13.07 -9.68
CA ARG A 66 -23.19 11.69 -10.20
C ARG A 66 -23.95 10.82 -9.20
N LEU A 67 -24.78 9.88 -9.66
CA LEU A 67 -25.60 9.06 -8.75
C LEU A 67 -24.72 8.30 -7.75
N GLU A 68 -23.58 7.83 -8.23
CA GLU A 68 -22.54 7.07 -7.54
C GLU A 68 -21.92 7.86 -6.37
N THR A 69 -22.02 9.19 -6.39
CA THR A 69 -21.47 10.07 -5.35
C THR A 69 -22.48 10.38 -4.24
N CYS A 70 -23.74 9.94 -4.36
CA CYS A 70 -24.74 10.08 -3.30
C CYS A 70 -24.51 9.05 -2.19
N CYS A 71 -24.68 9.45 -0.93
CA CYS A 71 -24.45 8.57 0.24
C CYS A 71 -25.39 7.34 0.26
N ASP A 72 -26.58 7.44 -0.33
CA ASP A 72 -27.59 6.38 -0.44
C ASP A 72 -27.52 5.63 -1.79
N TYR A 73 -26.44 5.78 -2.57
CA TYR A 73 -26.32 5.13 -3.89
C TYR A 73 -26.48 3.62 -3.81
N ASN A 74 -25.73 2.97 -2.91
CA ASN A 74 -25.74 1.52 -2.74
C ASN A 74 -27.14 0.97 -2.41
N GLU A 75 -27.92 1.71 -1.62
CA GLU A 75 -29.31 1.35 -1.32
C GLU A 75 -30.24 1.62 -2.51
N SER A 76 -29.97 2.66 -3.28
CA SER A 76 -30.79 3.07 -4.43
C SER A 76 -30.89 1.99 -5.52
N ILE A 77 -29.85 1.17 -5.69
CA ILE A 77 -29.76 0.13 -6.74
C ILE A 77 -30.89 -0.90 -6.59
N LYS A 78 -31.29 -1.19 -5.34
CA LYS A 78 -32.41 -2.10 -5.02
C LYS A 78 -33.72 -1.67 -5.69
N TYR A 79 -33.94 -0.37 -5.85
CA TYR A 79 -35.14 0.17 -6.47
C TYR A 79 -35.23 -0.09 -7.97
N LYS A 80 -34.11 -0.42 -8.66
CA LYS A 80 -34.14 -0.90 -10.06
C LYS A 80 -34.79 -2.28 -10.20
N PHE A 81 -34.88 -3.04 -9.10
CA PHE A 81 -35.53 -4.34 -9.04
C PHE A 81 -36.96 -4.29 -8.50
N HIS A 82 -37.49 -3.09 -8.20
CA HIS A 82 -38.90 -2.95 -7.89
C HIS A 82 -39.75 -3.28 -9.13
N LEU A 83 -40.90 -3.91 -8.90
CA LEU A 83 -41.84 -4.21 -9.97
C LEU A 83 -42.22 -2.94 -10.76
N SER A 84 -42.36 -1.80 -10.07
CA SER A 84 -42.60 -0.49 -10.70
C SER A 84 -41.50 -0.14 -11.71
N TYR A 85 -40.23 -0.30 -11.35
CA TYR A 85 -39.12 0.02 -12.25
C TYR A 85 -39.10 -0.92 -13.46
N MET A 86 -39.19 -2.23 -13.22
CA MET A 86 -39.14 -3.24 -14.28
C MET A 86 -40.28 -3.10 -15.29
N LEU A 87 -41.51 -2.87 -14.83
CA LEU A 87 -42.67 -2.61 -15.70
C LEU A 87 -42.51 -1.32 -16.52
N GLY A 88 -41.95 -0.27 -15.90
CA GLY A 88 -41.63 0.97 -16.58
C GLY A 88 -40.61 0.82 -17.71
N ILE A 89 -39.56 0.03 -17.48
CA ILE A 89 -38.57 -0.28 -18.52
C ILE A 89 -39.23 -1.01 -19.70
N VAL A 90 -40.12 -1.97 -19.44
CA VAL A 90 -40.89 -2.67 -20.48
C VAL A 90 -41.72 -1.67 -21.30
N LEU A 91 -42.43 -0.74 -20.65
CA LEU A 91 -43.20 0.29 -21.36
C LEU A 91 -42.30 1.22 -22.20
N ILE A 92 -41.17 1.67 -21.65
CA ILE A 92 -40.22 2.53 -22.37
C ILE A 92 -39.68 1.80 -23.61
N ASN A 93 -39.36 0.51 -23.49
CA ASN A 93 -38.86 -0.29 -24.61
C ASN A 93 -39.93 -0.53 -25.68
N ALA A 94 -41.18 -0.78 -25.28
CA ALA A 94 -42.30 -0.89 -26.21
C ALA A 94 -42.53 0.43 -26.97
N ASP A 95 -42.45 1.56 -26.28
CA ASP A 95 -42.60 2.89 -26.87
C ASP A 95 -41.46 3.25 -27.84
N LYS A 96 -40.21 2.95 -27.47
CA LYS A 96 -39.04 3.13 -28.35
C LYS A 96 -39.17 2.31 -29.63
N ASN A 97 -39.76 1.12 -29.54
CA ASN A 97 -39.95 0.20 -30.67
C ASN A 97 -41.37 0.26 -31.26
N LYS A 98 -42.12 1.33 -31.03
CA LYS A 98 -43.54 1.42 -31.45
C LYS A 98 -43.76 1.15 -32.94
N PHE A 99 -42.85 1.63 -33.80
CA PHE A 99 -42.90 1.43 -35.25
C PHE A 99 -42.30 0.09 -35.71
N LYS A 100 -41.66 -0.64 -34.81
CA LYS A 100 -41.17 -2.01 -35.00
C LYS A 100 -42.08 -3.05 -34.33
N GLY A 101 -43.29 -2.64 -33.93
CA GLY A 101 -44.26 -3.53 -33.31
C GLY A 101 -44.05 -3.80 -31.81
N GLY A 102 -43.28 -2.98 -31.09
CA GLY A 102 -42.97 -3.20 -29.67
C GLY A 102 -44.21 -3.28 -28.74
N TYR A 103 -45.33 -2.69 -29.13
CA TYR A 103 -46.59 -2.82 -28.38
C TYR A 103 -47.30 -4.17 -28.61
N PHE A 104 -47.03 -4.88 -29.72
CA PHE A 104 -47.61 -6.21 -29.96
C PHE A 104 -47.08 -7.26 -28.98
N THR A 105 -45.82 -7.13 -28.52
CA THR A 105 -45.22 -8.03 -27.53
C THR A 105 -45.43 -7.56 -26.09
N LEU A 106 -45.99 -6.37 -25.87
CA LEU A 106 -46.04 -5.72 -24.55
C LEU A 106 -46.69 -6.59 -23.47
N PHE A 107 -47.79 -7.28 -23.77
CA PHE A 107 -48.44 -8.17 -22.80
C PHE A 107 -47.52 -9.33 -22.39
N LYS A 108 -46.83 -9.95 -23.35
CA LYS A 108 -45.84 -11.01 -23.12
C LYS A 108 -44.67 -10.49 -22.29
N ASP A 109 -44.16 -9.30 -22.61
CA ASP A 109 -43.03 -8.67 -21.92
C ASP A 109 -43.38 -8.26 -20.49
N ILE A 110 -44.61 -7.76 -20.25
CA ILE A 110 -45.15 -7.51 -18.90
C ILE A 110 -45.24 -8.81 -18.10
N LYS A 111 -45.72 -9.90 -18.70
CA LYS A 111 -45.80 -11.21 -18.04
C LYS A 111 -44.40 -11.73 -17.68
N LYS A 112 -43.42 -11.58 -18.59
CA LYS A 112 -42.02 -11.91 -18.34
C LYS A 112 -41.45 -11.06 -17.19
N ALA A 113 -41.60 -9.74 -17.21
CA ALA A 113 -41.09 -8.86 -16.17
C ALA A 113 -41.69 -9.16 -14.78
N LYS A 114 -42.97 -9.53 -14.70
CA LYS A 114 -43.58 -9.99 -13.44
C LYS A 114 -42.98 -11.31 -12.95
N LYS A 115 -42.68 -12.25 -13.87
CA LYS A 115 -42.01 -13.51 -13.55
C LYS A 115 -40.58 -13.26 -13.07
N ASP A 116 -39.80 -12.46 -13.79
CA ASP A 116 -38.43 -12.06 -13.43
C ASP A 116 -38.40 -11.39 -12.05
N TYR A 117 -39.31 -10.43 -11.79
CA TYR A 117 -39.44 -9.78 -10.48
C TYR A 117 -39.69 -10.80 -9.37
N LYS A 118 -40.65 -11.72 -9.57
CA LYS A 118 -40.96 -12.74 -8.57
C LYS A 118 -39.76 -13.64 -8.30
N ASN A 119 -39.08 -14.09 -9.36
CA ASN A 119 -37.90 -14.94 -9.27
C ASN A 119 -36.76 -14.22 -8.53
N ILE A 120 -36.32 -13.06 -9.02
CA ILE A 120 -35.21 -12.29 -8.43
C ILE A 120 -35.51 -11.95 -6.96
N ASN A 121 -36.72 -11.45 -6.66
CA ASN A 121 -37.08 -11.07 -5.29
C ASN A 121 -37.18 -12.29 -4.36
N SER A 122 -37.65 -13.44 -4.86
CA SER A 122 -37.65 -14.69 -4.09
C SER A 122 -36.21 -15.10 -3.74
N ILE A 123 -35.32 -15.08 -4.74
CA ILE A 123 -33.92 -15.43 -4.58
C ILE A 123 -33.23 -14.50 -3.58
N LEU A 124 -33.29 -13.18 -3.82
CA LEU A 124 -32.63 -12.20 -2.95
C LEU A 124 -33.08 -12.30 -1.48
N LYS A 125 -34.36 -12.60 -1.25
CA LYS A 125 -34.90 -12.85 0.09
C LYS A 125 -34.41 -14.16 0.69
N GLU A 126 -34.38 -15.24 -0.09
CA GLU A 126 -33.95 -16.57 0.35
C GLU A 126 -32.50 -16.57 0.85
N PHE A 127 -31.60 -15.83 0.17
CA PHE A 127 -30.17 -15.77 0.52
C PHE A 127 -29.79 -14.55 1.36
N ASN A 128 -30.77 -13.77 1.82
CA ASN A 128 -30.54 -12.53 2.56
C ASN A 128 -29.48 -11.62 1.93
N ILE A 129 -29.48 -11.53 0.59
CA ILE A 129 -28.49 -10.75 -0.15
C ILE A 129 -28.82 -9.27 0.00
N ILE A 130 -28.01 -8.57 0.79
CA ILE A 130 -28.21 -7.14 1.07
C ILE A 130 -27.19 -6.26 0.33
N SER A 131 -26.09 -6.87 -0.15
CA SER A 131 -24.95 -6.20 -0.77
C SER A 131 -25.29 -5.53 -2.10
N SER A 132 -24.95 -4.24 -2.21
CA SER A 132 -25.17 -3.44 -3.42
C SER A 132 -24.39 -3.97 -4.63
N CYS A 133 -23.23 -4.59 -4.43
CA CYS A 133 -22.44 -5.21 -5.50
C CYS A 133 -23.26 -6.29 -6.22
N VAL A 134 -23.96 -7.14 -5.47
CA VAL A 134 -24.81 -8.19 -6.06
C VAL A 134 -25.95 -7.57 -6.88
N TYR A 135 -26.57 -6.50 -6.39
CA TYR A 135 -27.61 -5.79 -7.13
C TYR A 135 -27.07 -5.16 -8.43
N GLU A 136 -25.85 -4.63 -8.44
CA GLU A 136 -25.22 -4.10 -9.66
C GLU A 136 -24.97 -5.18 -10.70
N VAL A 137 -24.41 -6.32 -10.27
CA VAL A 137 -24.10 -7.45 -11.14
C VAL A 137 -25.38 -8.02 -11.74
N ILE A 138 -26.42 -8.23 -10.93
CA ILE A 138 -27.72 -8.69 -11.44
C ILE A 138 -28.32 -7.64 -12.38
N ALA A 139 -28.11 -6.34 -12.16
CA ALA A 139 -28.68 -5.30 -13.03
C ALA A 139 -28.04 -5.32 -14.42
N ASN A 140 -26.73 -5.55 -14.48
CA ASN A 140 -25.96 -5.62 -15.72
C ASN A 140 -26.14 -6.96 -16.44
N ASN A 141 -26.34 -8.05 -15.70
CA ASN A 141 -26.35 -9.42 -16.20
C ASN A 141 -27.64 -10.20 -15.86
N LYS A 142 -28.79 -9.52 -15.81
CA LYS A 142 -30.07 -10.08 -15.31
C LYS A 142 -30.44 -11.42 -15.93
N ASP A 143 -30.42 -11.51 -17.26
CA ASP A 143 -30.82 -12.75 -17.96
C ASP A 143 -29.79 -13.87 -17.70
N LYS A 144 -28.49 -13.54 -17.66
CA LYS A 144 -27.42 -14.50 -17.32
C LYS A 144 -27.59 -15.04 -15.91
N PHE A 145 -27.90 -14.16 -14.94
CA PHE A 145 -28.18 -14.56 -13.56
C PHE A 145 -29.40 -15.48 -13.48
N ILE A 146 -30.55 -15.08 -14.04
CA ILE A 146 -31.78 -15.89 -14.00
C ILE A 146 -31.55 -17.27 -14.64
N ASN A 147 -30.88 -17.31 -15.80
CA ASN A 147 -30.67 -18.56 -16.54
C ASN A 147 -29.70 -19.52 -15.83
N ASN A 148 -28.75 -19.00 -15.04
CA ASN A 148 -27.78 -19.82 -14.31
C ASN A 148 -28.14 -20.00 -12.83
N PHE A 149 -29.25 -19.44 -12.35
CA PHE A 149 -29.55 -19.42 -10.93
C PHE A 149 -29.65 -20.84 -10.33
N GLU A 150 -30.40 -21.75 -10.97
CA GLU A 150 -30.53 -23.13 -10.48
C GLU A 150 -29.17 -23.85 -10.41
N LYS A 151 -28.27 -23.56 -11.36
CA LYS A 151 -26.90 -24.11 -11.37
C LYS A 151 -26.11 -23.66 -10.14
N ILE A 152 -26.19 -22.37 -9.80
CA ILE A 152 -25.38 -21.77 -8.72
C ILE A 152 -26.06 -21.80 -7.34
N LYS A 153 -27.33 -22.21 -7.27
CA LYS A 153 -28.19 -22.14 -6.08
C LYS A 153 -27.58 -22.84 -4.87
N GLU A 154 -27.02 -24.03 -5.08
CA GLU A 154 -26.40 -24.82 -4.02
C GLU A 154 -25.26 -24.04 -3.34
N VAL A 155 -24.32 -23.51 -4.12
CA VAL A 155 -23.20 -22.70 -3.63
C VAL A 155 -23.70 -21.49 -2.86
N LEU A 156 -24.66 -20.74 -3.42
CA LEU A 156 -25.25 -19.58 -2.74
C LEU A 156 -25.93 -19.98 -1.42
N HIS A 157 -26.59 -21.13 -1.37
CA HIS A 157 -27.24 -21.62 -0.15
C HIS A 157 -26.24 -21.98 0.92
N THR A 158 -25.18 -22.69 0.54
CA THR A 158 -24.11 -23.08 1.44
C THR A 158 -23.41 -21.87 2.05
N HIS A 159 -23.32 -20.75 1.34
CA HIS A 159 -22.61 -19.55 1.80
C HIS A 159 -23.50 -18.34 2.10
N LYS A 160 -24.81 -18.53 2.29
CA LYS A 160 -25.78 -17.44 2.55
C LYS A 160 -25.44 -16.58 3.79
N ASP A 161 -24.72 -17.16 4.74
CA ASP A 161 -24.26 -16.54 5.99
C ASP A 161 -22.85 -15.91 5.87
N TYR A 162 -22.20 -16.04 4.71
CA TYR A 162 -20.84 -15.58 4.50
C TYR A 162 -20.78 -14.54 3.36
N GLN A 163 -21.13 -13.30 3.68
CA GLN A 163 -21.29 -12.23 2.67
C GLN A 163 -20.03 -11.98 1.84
N ALA A 164 -18.83 -12.11 2.42
CA ALA A 164 -17.57 -11.83 1.72
C ALA A 164 -17.35 -12.74 0.49
N ILE A 165 -17.68 -14.03 0.58
CA ILE A 165 -17.57 -14.93 -0.59
C ILE A 165 -18.70 -14.68 -1.58
N ILE A 166 -19.91 -14.36 -1.12
CA ILE A 166 -21.03 -13.99 -2.00
C ILE A 166 -20.65 -12.77 -2.84
N ASP A 167 -20.10 -11.74 -2.20
CA ASP A 167 -19.63 -10.53 -2.89
C ASP A 167 -18.52 -10.88 -3.90
N ASN A 168 -17.56 -11.72 -3.53
CA ASN A 168 -16.48 -12.15 -4.42
C ASN A 168 -17.01 -12.93 -5.65
N ILE A 169 -17.98 -13.84 -5.46
CA ILE A 169 -18.64 -14.59 -6.53
C ILE A 169 -19.32 -13.64 -7.52
N PHE A 170 -20.12 -12.68 -7.03
CA PHE A 170 -20.86 -11.79 -7.90
C PHE A 170 -19.96 -10.75 -8.57
N HIS A 171 -18.96 -10.24 -7.86
CA HIS A 171 -17.96 -9.34 -8.44
C HIS A 171 -17.22 -9.99 -9.62
N ASN A 172 -16.94 -11.29 -9.51
CA ASN A 172 -16.26 -12.10 -10.54
C ASN A 172 -17.22 -13.05 -11.29
N PHE A 173 -18.50 -12.67 -11.46
CA PHE A 173 -19.56 -13.59 -11.88
C PHE A 173 -19.33 -14.29 -13.22
N ASP A 174 -18.75 -13.58 -14.19
CA ASP A 174 -18.46 -14.16 -15.50
C ASP A 174 -17.38 -15.24 -15.42
N TYR A 175 -16.31 -14.97 -14.66
CA TYR A 175 -15.25 -15.95 -14.40
C TYR A 175 -15.79 -17.13 -13.60
N PHE A 176 -16.61 -16.87 -12.57
CA PHE A 176 -17.26 -17.89 -11.77
C PHE A 176 -18.09 -18.85 -12.62
N LEU A 177 -18.92 -18.34 -13.52
CA LEU A 177 -19.77 -19.19 -14.38
C LEU A 177 -18.96 -20.01 -15.38
N ASN A 178 -17.89 -19.44 -15.95
CA ASN A 178 -17.02 -20.12 -16.90
C ASN A 178 -16.22 -21.26 -16.25
N ASN A 179 -15.90 -21.14 -14.96
CA ASN A 179 -15.10 -22.11 -14.20
C ASN A 179 -15.92 -22.78 -13.08
N PHE A 180 -17.23 -22.90 -13.27
CA PHE A 180 -18.17 -23.19 -12.18
C PHE A 180 -17.90 -24.51 -11.47
N GLU A 181 -17.67 -25.62 -12.18
CA GLU A 181 -17.50 -26.93 -11.52
C GLU A 181 -16.28 -26.94 -10.59
N LEU A 182 -15.16 -26.37 -11.06
CA LEU A 182 -13.93 -26.26 -10.27
C LEU A 182 -14.12 -25.36 -9.05
N ILE A 183 -14.77 -24.20 -9.22
CA ILE A 183 -15.01 -23.28 -8.10
C ILE A 183 -16.04 -23.89 -7.13
N LYS A 184 -17.07 -24.58 -7.62
CA LYS A 184 -18.06 -25.28 -6.80
C LYS A 184 -17.38 -26.33 -5.92
N GLU A 185 -16.54 -27.18 -6.50
CA GLU A 185 -15.77 -28.20 -5.76
C GLU A 185 -14.99 -27.55 -4.62
N TRP A 186 -14.27 -26.47 -4.91
CA TRP A 186 -13.51 -25.72 -3.91
C TRP A 186 -14.39 -25.12 -2.81
N LEU A 187 -15.44 -24.38 -3.17
CA LEU A 187 -16.28 -23.65 -2.21
C LEU A 187 -17.09 -24.59 -1.30
N LEU A 188 -17.44 -25.78 -1.78
CA LEU A 188 -18.14 -26.80 -1.00
C LEU A 188 -17.20 -27.72 -0.20
N SER A 189 -15.88 -27.54 -0.31
CA SER A 189 -14.90 -28.37 0.39
C SER A 189 -14.74 -28.04 1.88
N ASP A 190 -14.32 -29.04 2.66
CA ASP A 190 -13.92 -28.86 4.05
C ASP A 190 -12.71 -27.92 4.19
N ASP A 191 -11.79 -27.96 3.23
CA ASP A 191 -10.61 -27.09 3.21
C ASP A 191 -11.00 -25.62 3.11
N PHE A 192 -11.95 -25.25 2.24
CA PHE A 192 -12.49 -23.89 2.19
C PHE A 192 -13.18 -23.51 3.50
N TYR A 193 -13.97 -24.43 4.07
CA TYR A 193 -14.65 -24.18 5.34
C TYR A 193 -13.66 -23.86 6.47
N GLN A 194 -12.64 -24.70 6.65
CA GLN A 194 -11.65 -24.51 7.73
C GLN A 194 -10.80 -23.26 7.50
N LYS A 195 -10.40 -22.98 6.25
CA LYS A 195 -9.50 -21.87 5.94
C LYS A 195 -10.19 -20.50 5.95
N TYR A 196 -11.44 -20.42 5.49
CA TYR A 196 -12.11 -19.15 5.26
C TYR A 196 -13.44 -19.00 6.01
N LYS A 197 -14.36 -19.96 5.87
CA LYS A 197 -15.72 -19.80 6.38
C LYS A 197 -15.80 -19.80 7.91
N LYS A 198 -15.08 -20.72 8.58
CA LYS A 198 -15.13 -20.92 10.03
C LYS A 198 -14.80 -19.67 10.83
N GLU A 199 -13.80 -18.90 10.41
CA GLU A 199 -13.40 -17.63 11.04
C GLU A 199 -14.06 -16.40 10.39
N ASN A 200 -15.00 -16.59 9.45
CA ASN A 200 -15.60 -15.51 8.66
C ASN A 200 -14.53 -14.58 8.05
N HIS A 201 -13.54 -15.17 7.37
CA HIS A 201 -12.39 -14.44 6.85
C HIS A 201 -12.86 -13.32 5.88
N PRO A 202 -12.37 -12.07 5.98
CA PRO A 202 -12.90 -10.96 5.19
C PRO A 202 -12.57 -11.03 3.69
N TYR A 203 -11.57 -11.82 3.30
CA TYR A 203 -11.09 -11.95 1.92
C TYR A 203 -10.97 -13.44 1.53
N PRO A 204 -12.08 -14.16 1.33
CA PRO A 204 -12.04 -15.56 0.91
C PRO A 204 -11.61 -15.69 -0.54
N SER A 205 -10.69 -16.61 -0.82
CA SER A 205 -10.24 -16.93 -2.18
C SER A 205 -11.34 -17.64 -2.96
N LEU A 206 -11.56 -17.22 -4.21
CA LEU A 206 -12.54 -17.85 -5.10
C LEU A 206 -12.06 -19.19 -5.67
N LEU A 207 -10.74 -19.42 -5.69
CA LEU A 207 -10.10 -20.64 -6.19
C LEU A 207 -9.27 -21.29 -5.07
N ASP A 208 -9.02 -22.59 -5.19
CA ASP A 208 -8.20 -23.35 -4.23
C ASP A 208 -6.74 -22.90 -4.31
N PRO A 209 -6.18 -22.26 -3.27
CA PRO A 209 -4.79 -21.84 -3.27
C PRO A 209 -3.79 -22.99 -3.42
N LYS A 210 -4.12 -24.21 -2.99
CA LYS A 210 -3.21 -25.35 -3.12
C LYS A 210 -3.05 -25.74 -4.60
N LYS A 211 -4.17 -25.94 -5.30
CA LYS A 211 -4.17 -26.24 -6.75
C LYS A 211 -3.53 -25.11 -7.57
N LEU A 212 -3.75 -23.85 -7.19
CA LEU A 212 -3.16 -22.71 -7.90
C LEU A 212 -1.63 -22.71 -7.96
N ASN A 213 -0.96 -23.35 -6.99
CA ASN A 213 0.50 -23.47 -6.95
C ASN A 213 1.03 -24.64 -7.80
N ASP A 214 0.18 -25.55 -8.29
CA ASP A 214 0.59 -26.64 -9.17
C ASP A 214 0.53 -26.20 -10.63
N GLU A 215 1.69 -26.11 -11.29
CA GLU A 215 1.79 -25.72 -12.71
C GLU A 215 1.10 -26.72 -13.66
N ASN A 216 0.82 -27.95 -13.21
CA ASN A 216 0.12 -28.96 -14.01
C ASN A 216 -1.41 -28.77 -13.99
N GLU A 217 -1.94 -27.96 -13.08
CA GLU A 217 -3.36 -27.66 -13.03
C GLU A 217 -3.78 -26.78 -14.20
N GLN A 218 -4.98 -27.02 -14.73
CA GLN A 218 -5.52 -26.24 -15.86
C GLN A 218 -5.62 -24.74 -15.54
N ILE A 219 -5.88 -24.40 -14.28
CA ILE A 219 -5.94 -23.04 -13.75
C ILE A 219 -4.93 -22.93 -12.62
N ASN A 220 -3.91 -22.10 -12.81
CA ASN A 220 -2.82 -21.90 -11.86
C ASN A 220 -2.30 -20.47 -11.92
N TYR A 221 -1.41 -20.08 -11.01
CA TYR A 221 -0.96 -18.68 -10.94
C TYR A 221 -0.28 -18.15 -12.21
N HIS A 222 0.30 -19.01 -13.06
CA HIS A 222 0.94 -18.59 -14.31
C HIS A 222 -0.05 -18.21 -15.41
N ASN A 223 -1.29 -18.68 -15.33
CA ASN A 223 -2.33 -18.39 -16.32
C ASN A 223 -3.42 -17.42 -15.83
N ILE A 224 -3.34 -16.97 -14.58
CA ILE A 224 -4.20 -15.93 -14.02
C ILE A 224 -3.42 -14.60 -13.97
N PRO A 225 -3.91 -13.53 -14.64
CA PRO A 225 -3.35 -12.19 -14.47
C PRO A 225 -3.45 -11.70 -13.03
N ALA A 226 -2.45 -10.96 -12.55
CA ALA A 226 -2.39 -10.48 -11.18
C ALA A 226 -3.59 -9.57 -10.81
N GLU A 227 -4.10 -8.79 -11.77
CA GLU A 227 -5.34 -8.00 -11.67
C GLU A 227 -6.49 -8.89 -11.22
N LEU A 228 -6.73 -9.97 -11.95
CA LEU A 228 -7.84 -10.89 -11.71
C LEU A 228 -7.62 -11.67 -10.41
N ALA A 229 -6.38 -12.05 -10.11
CA ALA A 229 -6.02 -12.70 -8.86
C ALA A 229 -6.37 -11.82 -7.64
N TRP A 230 -6.07 -10.53 -7.71
CA TRP A 230 -6.45 -9.58 -6.66
C TRP A 230 -7.97 -9.47 -6.53
N GLU A 231 -8.70 -9.28 -7.63
CA GLU A 231 -10.17 -9.17 -7.63
C GLU A 231 -10.86 -10.42 -7.08
N MET A 232 -10.26 -11.61 -7.27
CA MET A 232 -10.75 -12.89 -6.75
C MET A 232 -10.26 -13.22 -5.33
N ASN A 233 -9.51 -12.30 -4.69
CA ASN A 233 -8.87 -12.49 -3.38
C ASN A 233 -7.98 -13.74 -3.30
N LEU A 234 -7.25 -14.04 -4.38
CA LEU A 234 -6.28 -15.12 -4.36
C LEU A 234 -5.11 -14.72 -3.44
N PRO A 235 -4.59 -15.63 -2.62
CA PRO A 235 -3.36 -15.37 -1.88
C PRO A 235 -2.17 -15.30 -2.84
N LEU A 236 -1.04 -14.77 -2.37
CA LEU A 236 0.20 -14.76 -3.13
C LEU A 236 0.69 -16.20 -3.42
N PRO A 237 1.37 -16.43 -4.57
CA PRO A 237 2.00 -17.71 -4.88
C PRO A 237 2.95 -18.15 -3.76
N ASP A 238 2.98 -19.45 -3.43
CA ASP A 238 3.65 -19.98 -2.24
C ASP A 238 5.17 -20.20 -2.41
N ASN A 239 5.78 -19.49 -3.35
CA ASN A 239 7.19 -19.58 -3.71
C ASN A 239 8.06 -18.63 -2.87
N TYR A 240 8.01 -18.76 -1.54
CA TYR A 240 8.85 -18.04 -0.59
C TYR A 240 8.91 -18.77 0.77
N GLU A 241 9.99 -18.56 1.51
CA GLU A 241 10.26 -19.34 2.73
C GLU A 241 9.68 -18.71 3.99
N PHE A 242 9.82 -17.39 4.14
CA PHE A 242 9.33 -16.66 5.30
C PHE A 242 9.04 -15.18 4.98
N VAL A 243 8.33 -14.52 5.89
CA VAL A 243 7.96 -13.11 5.79
C VAL A 243 8.82 -12.28 6.74
N VAL A 244 9.41 -11.19 6.26
CA VAL A 244 10.08 -10.20 7.11
C VAL A 244 9.16 -9.00 7.29
N LEU A 245 8.90 -8.66 8.55
CA LEU A 245 8.12 -7.51 8.95
C LEU A 245 8.99 -6.57 9.77
N GLY A 246 8.71 -5.27 9.68
CA GLY A 246 9.34 -4.30 10.57
C GLY A 246 8.65 -2.96 10.51
N SER A 247 8.55 -2.30 11.66
CA SER A 247 8.07 -0.93 11.70
C SER A 247 9.13 0.04 11.18
N SER A 248 8.67 1.20 10.71
CA SER A 248 9.54 2.31 10.32
C SER A 248 10.59 2.63 11.39
N LEU A 249 11.78 3.05 10.96
CA LEU A 249 12.88 3.49 11.82
C LEU A 249 13.46 2.41 12.76
N SER A 250 13.25 1.12 12.45
CA SER A 250 13.75 0.00 13.26
C SER A 250 15.07 -0.59 12.75
N GLY A 251 15.70 0.01 11.74
CA GLY A 251 16.93 -0.50 11.12
C GLY A 251 16.71 -1.50 9.98
N HIS A 252 15.53 -1.48 9.35
CA HIS A 252 15.19 -2.42 8.27
C HIS A 252 16.12 -2.33 7.07
N GLY A 253 16.64 -1.14 6.73
CA GLY A 253 17.62 -0.99 5.63
C GLY A 253 18.91 -1.79 5.88
N ALA A 254 19.39 -1.81 7.13
CA ALA A 254 20.55 -2.60 7.52
C ALA A 254 20.26 -4.10 7.40
N LEU A 255 19.13 -4.56 7.95
CA LEU A 255 18.72 -5.96 7.87
C LEU A 255 18.56 -6.41 6.40
N HIS A 256 17.94 -5.58 5.56
CA HIS A 256 17.80 -5.86 4.13
C HIS A 256 19.15 -6.09 3.46
N MET A 257 20.12 -5.18 3.66
CA MET A 257 21.47 -5.33 3.11
C MET A 257 22.17 -6.62 3.58
N TYR A 258 22.03 -7.00 4.85
CA TYR A 258 22.64 -8.24 5.34
C TYR A 258 21.98 -9.50 4.79
N LEU A 259 20.65 -9.48 4.60
CA LEU A 259 19.94 -10.60 3.97
C LEU A 259 20.31 -10.74 2.48
N GLU A 260 20.55 -9.65 1.76
CA GLU A 260 21.06 -9.70 0.38
C GLU A 260 22.44 -10.37 0.29
N LEU A 261 23.30 -10.20 1.30
CA LEU A 261 24.60 -10.90 1.36
C LEU A 261 24.48 -12.42 1.58
N CYS A 262 23.29 -12.90 1.95
CA CYS A 262 23.00 -14.32 2.18
C CYS A 262 22.49 -15.04 0.93
N ASP A 263 22.61 -14.42 -0.25
CA ASP A 263 22.07 -14.89 -1.53
C ASP A 263 20.54 -15.11 -1.50
N ILE A 264 19.84 -14.34 -0.65
CA ILE A 264 18.38 -14.32 -0.56
C ILE A 264 17.81 -13.34 -1.58
N ASN A 265 16.81 -13.77 -2.34
CA ASN A 265 16.01 -12.88 -3.17
C ASN A 265 14.90 -12.24 -2.32
N ILE A 266 15.07 -10.97 -1.98
CA ILE A 266 14.12 -10.22 -1.15
C ILE A 266 13.09 -9.54 -2.05
N ILE A 267 11.87 -10.05 -2.03
CA ILE A 267 10.73 -9.44 -2.71
C ILE A 267 10.14 -8.40 -1.76
N SER A 268 10.46 -7.14 -2.02
CA SER A 268 9.93 -6.00 -1.27
C SER A 268 9.52 -4.88 -2.21
N CYS A 269 8.46 -4.17 -1.84
CA CYS A 269 7.97 -3.02 -2.61
C CYS A 269 7.70 -1.87 -1.65
N SER A 270 8.40 -0.76 -1.84
CA SER A 270 8.25 0.45 -1.04
C SER A 270 7.50 1.51 -1.86
N HIS A 271 6.68 2.35 -1.21
CA HIS A 271 6.03 3.52 -1.84
C HIS A 271 4.88 3.24 -2.83
N HIS A 272 4.17 2.12 -2.65
CA HIS A 272 3.04 1.74 -3.48
C HIS A 272 1.77 1.47 -2.65
N ASP A 273 0.60 1.65 -3.28
CA ASP A 273 -0.68 1.22 -2.70
C ASP A 273 -0.76 -0.32 -2.62
N SER A 274 -1.74 -0.86 -1.88
CA SER A 274 -1.82 -2.30 -1.60
C SER A 274 -2.06 -3.18 -2.83
N TYR A 275 -2.75 -2.68 -3.85
CA TYR A 275 -2.92 -3.40 -5.10
C TYR A 275 -1.59 -3.47 -5.87
N SER A 276 -0.91 -2.32 -6.00
CA SER A 276 0.42 -2.26 -6.62
C SER A 276 1.45 -3.14 -5.90
N MET A 277 1.40 -3.20 -4.55
CA MET A 277 2.18 -4.16 -3.77
C MET A 277 1.81 -5.60 -4.14
N TYR A 278 0.54 -5.99 -4.05
CA TYR A 278 0.12 -7.34 -4.42
C TYR A 278 0.61 -7.75 -5.82
N PHE A 279 0.42 -6.88 -6.82
CA PHE A 279 0.88 -7.09 -8.19
C PHE A 279 2.39 -7.34 -8.27
N TYR A 280 3.19 -6.49 -7.61
CA TYR A 280 4.64 -6.63 -7.61
C TYR A 280 5.09 -7.95 -6.98
N TYR A 281 4.50 -8.35 -5.86
CA TYR A 281 4.89 -9.59 -5.18
C TYR A 281 4.44 -10.80 -5.98
N TYR A 282 3.20 -10.80 -6.46
CA TYR A 282 2.65 -11.85 -7.31
C TYR A 282 3.55 -12.14 -8.52
N THR A 283 3.91 -11.09 -9.27
CA THR A 283 4.72 -11.23 -10.48
C THR A 283 6.16 -11.68 -10.21
N ASN A 284 6.76 -11.28 -9.09
CA ASN A 284 8.12 -11.72 -8.74
C ASN A 284 8.15 -13.13 -8.16
N LEU A 285 7.10 -13.56 -7.46
CA LEU A 285 7.00 -14.91 -6.91
C LEU A 285 6.79 -15.98 -7.99
N LEU A 286 6.29 -15.62 -9.17
CA LEU A 286 6.19 -16.53 -10.32
C LEU A 286 7.52 -16.77 -11.04
N LYS A 287 8.61 -16.10 -10.62
CA LYS A 287 9.94 -16.36 -11.18
C LYS A 287 10.58 -17.52 -10.42
N ASN A 288 10.88 -18.60 -11.13
CA ASN A 288 11.47 -19.81 -10.56
C ASN A 288 12.99 -19.69 -10.32
N GLY A 289 13.52 -20.48 -9.38
CA GLY A 289 14.96 -20.74 -9.22
C GLY A 289 15.72 -19.89 -8.20
N LEU A 290 15.03 -19.18 -7.31
CA LEU A 290 15.67 -18.34 -6.27
C LEU A 290 15.13 -18.68 -4.87
N TYR A 291 15.95 -18.48 -3.85
CA TYR A 291 15.52 -18.54 -2.45
C TYR A 291 14.79 -17.23 -2.11
N ASN A 292 13.45 -17.26 -2.20
CA ASN A 292 12.62 -16.08 -2.08
C ASN A 292 12.17 -15.82 -0.64
N ILE A 293 12.17 -14.55 -0.24
CA ILE A 293 11.44 -14.07 0.94
C ILE A 293 10.56 -12.88 0.56
N ILE A 294 9.52 -12.66 1.35
CA ILE A 294 8.67 -11.47 1.27
C ILE A 294 9.09 -10.53 2.38
N ALA A 295 9.30 -9.25 2.10
CA ALA A 295 9.59 -8.26 3.14
C ALA A 295 8.67 -7.03 3.04
N TYR A 296 7.94 -6.74 4.12
CA TYR A 296 7.13 -5.54 4.26
C TYR A 296 7.65 -4.68 5.41
N PHE A 297 8.03 -3.44 5.07
CA PHE A 297 8.46 -2.44 6.03
C PHE A 297 7.57 -1.21 5.93
N ASP A 298 7.07 -0.74 7.07
CA ASP A 298 6.36 0.53 7.14
C ASP A 298 7.34 1.69 6.89
N TYR A 299 6.89 2.71 6.14
CA TYR A 299 7.62 3.97 5.95
C TYR A 299 6.76 5.16 6.38
N THR A 300 7.40 6.16 6.98
CA THR A 300 6.75 7.32 7.63
C THR A 300 6.06 8.30 6.68
N HIS A 301 6.36 8.22 5.37
CA HIS A 301 5.93 9.23 4.38
C HIS A 301 4.88 8.71 3.38
N ILE A 302 4.38 7.47 3.55
CA ILE A 302 3.40 6.88 2.63
C ILE A 302 2.09 6.68 3.38
N TYR A 303 1.01 7.29 2.88
CA TYR A 303 -0.33 7.01 3.38
C TYR A 303 -0.92 5.80 2.66
N ILE A 304 -0.88 4.64 3.33
CA ILE A 304 -1.65 3.46 2.92
C ILE A 304 -2.80 3.30 3.90
N SER A 305 -4.04 3.19 3.38
CA SER A 305 -5.21 2.97 4.22
C SER A 305 -5.08 1.65 4.98
N ARG A 306 -5.50 1.61 6.26
CA ARG A 306 -5.47 0.37 7.06
C ARG A 306 -6.32 -0.73 6.43
N LYS A 307 -7.41 -0.38 5.74
CA LYS A 307 -8.31 -1.34 5.10
C LYS A 307 -7.60 -2.08 3.96
N ASP A 308 -6.93 -1.35 3.08
CA ASP A 308 -6.27 -1.93 1.91
C ASP A 308 -5.02 -2.72 2.33
N LEU A 309 -4.26 -2.19 3.29
CA LEU A 309 -3.12 -2.90 3.86
C LEU A 309 -3.55 -4.20 4.55
N ASN A 310 -4.66 -4.17 5.31
CA ASN A 310 -5.20 -5.37 5.93
C ASN A 310 -5.60 -6.44 4.89
N ARG A 311 -6.12 -6.02 3.72
CA ARG A 311 -6.39 -6.95 2.61
C ARG A 311 -5.10 -7.59 2.13
N PHE A 312 -4.10 -6.79 1.76
CA PHE A 312 -2.81 -7.31 1.29
C PHE A 312 -2.17 -8.29 2.29
N LEU A 313 -2.08 -7.91 3.57
CA LEU A 313 -1.48 -8.76 4.61
C LEU A 313 -2.23 -10.09 4.80
N LYS A 314 -3.55 -10.12 4.59
CA LYS A 314 -4.37 -11.34 4.65
C LYS A 314 -4.28 -12.22 3.41
N LEU A 315 -3.72 -11.72 2.31
CA LEU A 315 -3.42 -12.49 1.11
C LEU A 315 -2.00 -13.08 1.14
N ILE A 316 -1.18 -12.74 2.13
CA ILE A 316 0.07 -13.46 2.39
C ILE A 316 -0.27 -14.78 3.12
N ASN A 317 0.46 -15.85 2.80
CA ASN A 317 0.21 -17.16 3.37
C ASN A 317 0.57 -17.18 4.86
N ASN A 318 -0.44 -17.28 5.71
CA ASN A 318 -0.30 -17.28 7.15
C ASN A 318 0.37 -18.55 7.71
N THR A 319 0.52 -19.62 6.91
CA THR A 319 1.26 -20.82 7.35
C THR A 319 2.77 -20.62 7.32
N LYS A 320 3.26 -19.57 6.66
CA LYS A 320 4.68 -19.22 6.61
C LYS A 320 5.11 -18.55 7.92
N PRO A 321 6.32 -18.83 8.41
CA PRO A 321 6.86 -18.14 9.58
C PRO A 321 7.18 -16.68 9.24
N ALA A 322 7.24 -15.84 10.27
CA ALA A 322 7.64 -14.45 10.13
C ALA A 322 8.85 -14.10 11.00
N VAL A 323 9.69 -13.19 10.51
CA VAL A 323 10.73 -12.51 11.27
C VAL A 323 10.28 -11.08 11.48
N TYR A 324 10.28 -10.59 12.72
CA TYR A 324 9.89 -9.22 13.02
C TYR A 324 11.05 -8.43 13.61
N LEU A 325 11.48 -7.37 12.91
CA LEU A 325 12.51 -6.45 13.40
C LEU A 325 11.89 -5.43 14.35
N ALA A 326 12.20 -5.58 15.64
CA ALA A 326 11.75 -4.72 16.72
C ALA A 326 12.87 -3.76 17.16
N ARG A 327 12.48 -2.65 17.80
CA ARG A 327 13.40 -1.66 18.35
C ARG A 327 12.70 -0.84 19.42
N ASP A 328 13.45 -0.43 20.44
CA ASP A 328 12.99 0.51 21.47
C ASP A 328 12.22 1.70 20.83
N PRO A 329 10.93 1.90 21.18
CA PRO A 329 10.08 2.90 20.56
C PRO A 329 10.55 4.34 20.82
N ILE A 330 11.22 4.61 21.95
CA ILE A 330 11.80 5.94 22.23
C ILE A 330 13.02 6.16 21.34
N SER A 331 13.86 5.14 21.15
CA SER A 331 14.97 5.20 20.19
C SER A 331 14.49 5.33 18.74
N ARG A 332 13.35 4.71 18.39
CA ARG A 332 12.71 4.91 17.08
C ARG A 332 12.24 6.36 16.92
N LEU A 333 11.60 6.95 17.94
CA LEU A 333 11.21 8.36 17.94
C LEU A 333 12.42 9.28 17.78
N LYS A 334 13.53 9.01 18.47
CA LYS A 334 14.78 9.76 18.28
C LYS A 334 15.23 9.74 16.83
N THR A 335 15.30 8.56 16.21
CA THR A 335 15.69 8.46 14.80
C THR A 335 14.74 9.25 13.91
N GLY A 336 13.44 9.21 14.22
CA GLY A 336 12.43 9.98 13.52
C GLY A 336 12.62 11.48 13.66
N LEU A 337 12.73 12.01 14.87
CA LEU A 337 12.87 13.45 15.12
C LEU A 337 14.14 14.06 14.53
N ASN A 338 15.21 13.25 14.43
CA ASN A 338 16.47 13.65 13.81
C ASN A 338 16.53 13.37 12.29
N HIS A 339 15.45 12.86 11.68
CA HIS A 339 15.41 12.63 10.24
C HIS A 339 15.48 13.98 9.50
N ILE A 340 16.23 14.00 8.41
CA ILE A 340 16.39 15.19 7.57
C ILE A 340 15.63 15.04 6.27
N ASN A 341 15.31 16.18 5.66
CA ASN A 341 14.87 16.29 4.28
C ASN A 341 15.94 17.02 3.47
N PHE A 342 15.99 16.78 2.18
CA PHE A 342 16.80 17.60 1.29
C PHE A 342 16.10 18.91 0.98
N LYS A 343 16.89 19.98 0.90
CA LYS A 343 16.40 21.25 0.36
C LYS A 343 16.09 21.12 -1.13
N VAL A 344 15.11 21.88 -1.60
CA VAL A 344 14.72 21.91 -3.02
C VAL A 344 15.85 22.45 -3.89
N ASP A 345 16.62 23.41 -3.37
CA ASP A 345 17.75 24.07 -4.04
C ASP A 345 19.12 23.42 -3.74
N LYS A 346 19.15 22.18 -3.26
CA LYS A 346 20.41 21.47 -2.99
C LYS A 346 21.29 21.38 -4.24
N ILE A 347 22.61 21.45 -4.04
CA ILE A 347 23.59 21.31 -5.11
C ILE A 347 24.08 19.85 -5.17
N ASP A 348 23.63 19.11 -6.19
CA ASP A 348 24.08 17.73 -6.46
C ASP A 348 25.33 17.67 -7.35
N ASN A 349 25.52 18.68 -8.21
CA ASN A 349 26.62 18.81 -9.14
C ASN A 349 27.31 20.16 -8.92
N CYS A 350 28.60 20.15 -8.64
CA CYS A 350 29.41 21.34 -8.41
C CYS A 350 30.69 21.34 -9.26
N ASP A 351 31.40 22.45 -9.23
CA ASP A 351 32.70 22.64 -9.88
C ASP A 351 33.77 23.13 -8.88
N LEU A 352 35.00 23.36 -9.37
CA LEU A 352 36.11 23.81 -8.53
C LEU A 352 35.97 25.27 -8.01
N LYS A 353 35.04 26.07 -8.55
CA LYS A 353 34.74 27.43 -8.06
C LYS A 353 33.65 27.44 -7.00
N THR A 354 32.77 26.45 -7.01
CA THR A 354 31.58 26.39 -6.16
C THR A 354 32.00 26.37 -4.69
N PRO A 355 31.55 27.32 -3.86
CA PRO A 355 31.88 27.32 -2.43
C PRO A 355 31.36 26.08 -1.72
N VAL A 356 32.22 25.43 -0.93
CA VAL A 356 31.90 24.18 -0.21
C VAL A 356 30.68 24.34 0.72
N HIS A 357 30.59 25.42 1.49
CA HIS A 357 29.45 25.67 2.37
C HIS A 357 28.10 25.69 1.65
N ASN A 358 28.04 26.15 0.38
CA ASN A 358 26.79 26.12 -0.41
C ASN A 358 26.39 24.68 -0.77
N ILE A 359 27.37 23.83 -1.05
CA ILE A 359 27.12 22.41 -1.36
C ILE A 359 26.67 21.67 -0.10
N LEU A 360 27.29 21.98 1.03
CA LEU A 360 26.96 21.37 2.30
C LEU A 360 25.66 21.92 2.89
N ASP A 361 25.16 23.08 2.47
CA ASP A 361 23.85 23.61 2.85
C ASP A 361 22.71 22.96 2.06
N ARG A 362 22.46 21.67 2.30
CA ARG A 362 21.58 20.85 1.46
C ARG A 362 20.45 20.14 2.17
N GLU A 363 20.39 20.22 3.49
CA GLU A 363 19.38 19.55 4.30
C GLU A 363 18.65 20.49 5.26
N THR A 364 17.45 20.07 5.64
CA THR A 364 16.62 20.67 6.69
C THR A 364 16.02 19.56 7.55
N TYR A 365 15.52 19.91 8.73
CA TYR A 365 14.65 19.02 9.49
C TYR A 365 13.18 19.23 9.07
N TYR A 366 12.26 18.54 9.74
CA TYR A 366 10.82 18.70 9.51
C TYR A 366 10.40 20.17 9.49
N PHE A 367 9.53 20.50 8.52
CA PHE A 367 9.01 21.85 8.28
C PHE A 367 10.10 22.89 8.04
N GLU A 368 11.16 22.49 7.32
CA GLU A 368 12.29 23.33 6.94
C GLU A 368 13.08 23.92 8.13
N ALA A 369 12.90 23.35 9.32
CA ALA A 369 13.59 23.80 10.51
C ALA A 369 15.10 23.57 10.41
N LYS A 370 15.88 24.52 10.95
CA LYS A 370 17.35 24.41 11.04
C LYS A 370 17.81 23.33 12.03
N ASN A 371 17.05 23.13 13.11
CA ASN A 371 17.35 22.18 14.18
C ASN A 371 16.13 21.28 14.44
N PRO A 372 16.33 20.04 14.90
CA PRO A 372 15.23 19.17 15.28
C PRO A 372 14.60 19.63 16.61
N THR A 373 13.33 19.31 16.82
CA THR A 373 12.60 19.64 18.06
C THR A 373 11.72 18.49 18.54
N CYS A 374 11.61 18.32 19.86
CA CYS A 374 10.70 17.36 20.47
C CYS A 374 9.22 17.74 20.28
N GLU A 375 8.89 18.99 19.92
CA GLU A 375 7.50 19.39 19.65
C GLU A 375 6.86 18.57 18.53
N HIS A 376 7.65 18.03 17.59
CA HIS A 376 7.13 17.15 16.55
C HIS A 376 6.57 15.83 17.07
N ILE A 377 6.86 15.45 18.32
CA ILE A 377 6.19 14.32 19.00
C ILE A 377 4.69 14.60 19.16
N ARG A 378 4.34 15.84 19.49
CA ARG A 378 2.94 16.29 19.64
C ARG A 378 2.24 16.40 18.30
N THR A 379 2.94 16.91 17.28
CA THR A 379 2.34 17.22 15.98
C THR A 379 2.46 16.08 14.99
N TYR A 380 3.61 15.90 14.34
CA TYR A 380 3.74 14.95 13.23
C TYR A 380 3.68 13.49 13.70
N TRP A 381 4.43 13.14 14.75
CA TRP A 381 4.62 11.73 15.13
C TRP A 381 3.42 11.11 15.84
N SER A 382 2.55 11.90 16.47
CA SER A 382 1.31 11.43 17.07
C SER A 382 0.30 10.93 16.03
N TYR A 383 0.38 11.41 14.78
CA TYR A 383 -0.46 10.98 13.66
C TYR A 383 0.27 10.09 12.64
N ALA A 384 1.55 9.80 12.85
CA ALA A 384 2.35 8.98 11.94
C ALA A 384 1.94 7.49 12.06
N GLU A 385 0.84 7.08 11.43
CA GLU A 385 0.29 5.73 11.58
C GLU A 385 1.30 4.62 11.25
N SER A 386 2.16 4.80 10.24
CA SER A 386 3.20 3.82 9.88
C SER A 386 4.33 3.69 10.90
N PHE A 387 4.37 4.57 11.91
CA PHE A 387 5.19 4.37 13.09
C PHE A 387 4.54 3.36 14.08
N LEU A 388 3.23 3.17 13.98
CA LEU A 388 2.35 2.58 15.01
C LEU A 388 1.48 1.45 14.44
N ARG A 389 2.09 0.49 13.74
CA ARG A 389 1.36 -0.61 13.08
C ARG A 389 1.87 -2.02 13.42
N MET A 390 2.70 -2.17 14.45
CA MET A 390 3.27 -3.46 14.82
C MET A 390 2.20 -4.53 15.10
N ASP A 391 1.37 -4.31 16.12
CA ASP A 391 0.30 -5.25 16.47
C ASP A 391 -0.74 -5.37 15.34
N PHE A 392 -0.97 -4.29 14.58
CA PHE A 392 -1.84 -4.35 13.41
C PHE A 392 -1.31 -5.32 12.35
N MET A 393 -0.04 -5.22 11.96
CA MET A 393 0.56 -6.11 10.96
C MET A 393 0.50 -7.58 11.39
N ILE A 394 0.86 -7.84 12.64
CA ILE A 394 0.86 -9.19 13.22
C ILE A 394 -0.55 -9.78 13.24
N ASN A 395 -1.54 -9.01 13.71
CA ASN A 395 -2.93 -9.48 13.79
C ASN A 395 -3.62 -9.59 12.43
N SER A 396 -3.19 -8.79 11.45
CA SER A 396 -3.69 -8.89 10.08
C SER A 396 -3.16 -10.16 9.39
N LEU A 397 -1.84 -10.40 9.44
CA LEU A 397 -1.18 -11.54 8.82
C LEU A 397 -1.46 -12.87 9.55
N LYS A 398 -1.43 -12.86 10.89
CA LYS A 398 -1.50 -14.05 11.76
C LYS A 398 -0.50 -15.17 11.36
N PRO A 399 0.81 -14.89 11.25
CA PRO A 399 1.78 -15.89 10.80
C PRO A 399 1.86 -17.08 11.78
N LYS A 400 2.23 -18.26 11.26
CA LYS A 400 2.35 -19.52 12.02
C LYS A 400 3.20 -19.37 13.28
N CYS A 401 4.30 -18.64 13.18
CA CYS A 401 5.13 -18.25 14.30
C CYS A 401 5.89 -16.95 13.97
N ILE A 402 6.38 -16.27 14.99
CA ILE A 402 7.12 -15.02 14.86
C ILE A 402 8.45 -15.11 15.60
N ASN A 403 9.55 -14.90 14.87
CA ASN A 403 10.87 -14.70 15.45
C ASN A 403 11.17 -13.20 15.55
N TYR A 404 11.19 -12.67 16.78
CA TYR A 404 11.55 -11.28 17.02
C TYR A 404 13.06 -11.09 17.09
N ILE A 405 13.54 -10.12 16.32
CA ILE A 405 14.93 -9.65 16.35
C ILE A 405 14.91 -8.21 16.85
N ASP A 406 15.59 -7.95 17.97
CA ASP A 406 15.85 -6.58 18.36
C ASP A 406 16.95 -5.95 17.46
N MET A 407 16.78 -4.67 17.12
CA MET A 407 17.75 -3.93 16.30
C MET A 407 19.18 -3.96 16.86
N GLU A 408 19.35 -4.11 18.17
CA GLU A 408 20.66 -4.32 18.80
C GLU A 408 21.41 -5.53 18.21
N TYR A 409 20.71 -6.59 17.81
CA TYR A 409 21.29 -7.83 17.28
C TYR A 409 21.66 -7.76 15.80
N ILE A 410 21.26 -6.70 15.09
CA ILE A 410 21.71 -6.46 13.70
C ILE A 410 22.88 -5.47 13.63
N ARG A 411 23.46 -5.10 14.77
CA ARG A 411 24.70 -4.32 14.82
C ARG A 411 25.87 -5.15 14.26
N PRO A 412 26.91 -4.50 13.70
CA PRO A 412 28.05 -5.20 13.08
C PRO A 412 28.70 -6.28 13.97
N SER A 413 28.78 -6.04 15.29
CA SER A 413 29.37 -7.01 16.22
C SER A 413 28.50 -8.24 16.54
N LYS A 414 27.21 -8.21 16.21
CA LYS A 414 26.23 -9.27 16.56
C LYS A 414 25.57 -9.90 15.33
N ILE A 415 25.61 -9.23 14.17
CA ILE A 415 24.87 -9.66 12.98
C ILE A 415 25.27 -11.06 12.50
N LEU A 416 26.55 -11.43 12.55
CA LEU A 416 26.98 -12.77 12.12
C LEU A 416 26.27 -13.87 12.91
N HIS A 417 26.18 -13.72 14.23
CA HIS A 417 25.47 -14.67 15.08
C HIS A 417 23.96 -14.67 14.79
N THR A 418 23.37 -13.49 14.55
CA THR A 418 21.96 -13.38 14.14
C THR A 418 21.67 -14.10 12.83
N LEU A 419 22.55 -13.99 11.83
CA LEU A 419 22.42 -14.70 10.56
C LEU A 419 22.59 -16.21 10.72
N GLN A 420 23.50 -16.68 11.59
CA GLN A 420 23.62 -18.11 11.94
C GLN A 420 22.35 -18.66 12.59
N ASN A 421 21.72 -17.89 13.48
CA ASN A 421 20.44 -18.27 14.08
C ASN A 421 19.32 -18.31 13.05
N LEU A 422 19.24 -17.32 12.14
CA LEU A 422 18.29 -17.32 11.03
C LEU A 422 18.51 -18.51 10.09
N ASN A 423 19.75 -18.85 9.79
CA ASN A 423 20.07 -20.04 8.99
C ASN A 423 19.56 -21.32 9.65
N SER A 424 19.71 -21.44 10.96
CA SER A 424 19.26 -22.62 11.70
C SER A 424 17.74 -22.78 11.69
N LEU A 425 17.00 -21.69 11.50
CA LEU A 425 15.53 -21.68 11.46
C LEU A 425 14.97 -21.83 10.04
N TYR A 426 15.66 -21.27 9.04
CA TYR A 426 15.11 -21.12 7.68
C TYR A 426 15.97 -21.75 6.59
N ASN A 427 17.18 -22.23 6.89
CA ASN A 427 18.15 -22.76 5.91
C ASN A 427 18.49 -21.73 4.83
N ILE A 428 18.96 -20.54 5.25
CA ILE A 428 19.33 -19.49 4.31
C ILE A 428 20.51 -19.95 3.43
N PRO A 429 20.57 -19.56 2.14
CA PRO A 429 21.50 -20.15 1.18
C PRO A 429 22.98 -19.99 1.55
N ARG A 430 23.33 -18.85 2.15
CA ARG A 430 24.71 -18.49 2.47
C ARG A 430 24.80 -17.69 3.76
N ILE A 431 25.89 -17.92 4.49
CA ILE A 431 26.35 -17.02 5.55
C ILE A 431 27.53 -16.19 5.01
N PRO A 432 27.46 -14.84 5.07
CA PRO A 432 28.57 -13.99 4.65
C PRO A 432 29.79 -14.11 5.59
N PHE A 433 30.97 -13.87 5.05
CA PHE A 433 32.20 -13.80 5.84
C PHE A 433 32.25 -12.49 6.66
N GLU A 434 32.99 -12.49 7.76
CA GLU A 434 33.09 -11.34 8.67
C GLU A 434 33.56 -10.05 7.96
N HIS A 435 34.50 -10.16 7.02
CA HIS A 435 35.00 -9.03 6.24
C HIS A 435 33.96 -8.43 5.27
N GLU A 436 32.90 -9.17 4.92
CA GLU A 436 31.79 -8.68 4.09
C GLU A 436 30.72 -7.94 4.91
N LEU A 437 30.71 -8.15 6.23
CA LEU A 437 29.77 -7.54 7.18
C LEU A 437 30.24 -6.15 7.64
N ASP A 438 31.55 -5.90 7.64
CA ASP A 438 32.16 -4.62 8.02
C ASP A 438 32.12 -3.59 6.88
N ASN A 439 30.92 -3.33 6.34
CA ASN A 439 30.72 -2.38 5.24
C ASN A 439 30.67 -0.90 5.68
N GLY A 440 31.21 -0.59 6.86
CA GLY A 440 30.98 0.69 7.53
C GLY A 440 29.54 0.76 8.06
N LEU A 441 29.38 1.38 9.22
CA LEU A 441 28.09 1.56 9.92
C LEU A 441 26.92 1.65 8.94
N THR A 442 25.98 0.71 9.03
CA THR A 442 24.85 0.51 8.12
C THR A 442 23.88 1.69 8.00
N TYR A 443 24.19 2.83 8.62
CA TYR A 443 23.71 4.17 8.34
C TYR A 443 24.82 5.14 8.80
N ASP A 444 25.76 5.46 7.91
CA ASP A 444 26.75 6.49 8.18
C ASP A 444 26.05 7.85 8.22
N GLU A 445 26.36 8.69 9.22
CA GLU A 445 25.83 10.06 9.32
C GLU A 445 26.11 10.87 8.03
N LEU A 446 27.17 10.49 7.31
CA LEU A 446 27.55 11.04 6.01
C LEU A 446 26.69 10.56 4.85
N GLY A 447 26.14 9.34 4.92
CA GLY A 447 25.37 8.73 3.84
C GLY A 447 24.09 9.50 3.53
N VAL A 448 23.55 10.23 4.52
CA VAL A 448 22.35 11.08 4.32
C VAL A 448 22.70 12.40 3.62
N LEU A 449 23.98 12.78 3.56
CA LEU A 449 24.45 14.02 2.91
C LEU A 449 25.13 13.75 1.57
N LEU A 450 25.23 12.51 1.11
CA LEU A 450 25.98 12.08 -0.06
C LEU A 450 25.09 11.18 -0.94
N PRO A 451 25.34 11.06 -2.26
CA PRO A 451 26.53 11.51 -3.00
C PRO A 451 26.48 12.98 -3.45
N ILE A 452 27.63 13.48 -3.92
CA ILE A 452 27.82 14.76 -4.63
C ILE A 452 28.76 14.50 -5.80
N THR A 453 28.52 15.13 -6.94
CA THR A 453 29.43 15.09 -8.10
C THR A 453 30.21 16.39 -8.22
N LEU A 454 31.53 16.32 -8.12
CA LEU A 454 32.44 17.42 -8.42
C LEU A 454 32.95 17.28 -9.87
N ASN A 455 32.68 18.28 -10.69
CA ASN A 455 33.19 18.43 -12.04
C ASN A 455 34.53 19.19 -11.97
N ALA A 456 35.63 18.46 -12.02
CA ALA A 456 36.97 19.03 -11.96
C ALA A 456 37.46 19.40 -13.36
N ASN A 457 37.47 20.70 -13.67
CA ASN A 457 38.00 21.24 -14.94
C ASN A 457 38.99 22.39 -14.64
N LEU A 458 40.16 22.37 -15.28
CA LEU A 458 41.17 23.42 -15.08
C LEU A 458 40.73 24.78 -15.61
N LYS A 459 39.85 24.85 -16.62
CA LYS A 459 39.27 26.13 -17.07
C LYS A 459 38.49 26.86 -15.98
N ASP A 460 38.05 26.15 -14.95
CA ASP A 460 37.35 26.75 -13.82
C ASP A 460 38.31 27.49 -12.86
N VAL A 461 39.61 27.29 -12.98
CA VAL A 461 40.56 27.85 -12.00
C VAL A 461 41.76 28.54 -12.65
N LEU A 462 41.95 28.35 -13.95
CA LEU A 462 43.05 28.90 -14.73
C LEU A 462 42.55 29.40 -16.09
N GLU A 463 42.93 30.62 -16.47
CA GLU A 463 42.58 31.22 -17.78
C GLU A 463 43.08 30.38 -18.97
N ASN A 464 44.26 29.78 -18.84
CA ASN A 464 44.86 28.87 -19.84
C ASN A 464 44.68 27.38 -19.47
N GLY A 465 43.65 27.05 -18.69
CA GLY A 465 43.35 25.68 -18.28
C GLY A 465 42.91 24.81 -19.45
N THR A 466 43.29 23.53 -19.43
CA THR A 466 42.78 22.56 -20.41
C THR A 466 41.29 22.32 -20.20
N ASP A 467 40.51 22.34 -21.27
CA ASP A 467 39.08 22.06 -21.23
C ASP A 467 38.79 20.56 -21.19
N LYS A 468 39.00 19.96 -20.03
CA LYS A 468 38.61 18.58 -19.81
C LYS A 468 37.99 18.45 -18.43
N ASN A 469 36.70 18.13 -18.44
CA ASN A 469 35.96 17.85 -17.24
C ASN A 469 36.22 16.42 -16.75
N ILE A 470 36.59 16.27 -15.49
CA ILE A 470 36.71 14.99 -14.80
C ILE A 470 35.68 14.93 -13.68
N GLN A 471 34.78 13.95 -13.74
CA GLN A 471 33.78 13.74 -12.70
C GLN A 471 34.36 12.97 -11.52
N ILE A 472 34.25 13.57 -10.35
CA ILE A 472 34.64 12.98 -9.06
C ILE A 472 33.38 12.82 -8.23
N ILE A 473 33.00 11.58 -7.96
CA ILE A 473 31.90 11.25 -7.06
C ILE A 473 32.42 11.26 -5.63
N ILE A 474 31.89 12.17 -4.82
CA ILE A 474 32.05 12.21 -3.37
C ILE A 474 30.96 11.35 -2.76
N THR A 475 31.33 10.26 -2.08
CA THR A 475 30.35 9.30 -1.54
C THR A 475 30.93 8.54 -0.35
N THR A 476 30.15 7.62 0.24
CA THR A 476 30.63 6.69 1.27
C THR A 476 30.96 5.32 0.67
N LYS A 477 31.80 4.54 1.36
CA LYS A 477 32.10 3.14 0.99
C LYS A 477 30.82 2.33 0.78
N GLN A 478 29.85 2.48 1.69
CA GLN A 478 28.55 1.82 1.64
C GLN A 478 27.77 2.20 0.37
N LEU A 479 27.61 3.52 0.12
CA LEU A 479 26.84 4.02 -1.02
C LEU A 479 27.48 3.69 -2.36
N LYS A 480 28.81 3.52 -2.44
CA LYS A 480 29.48 3.05 -3.65
C LYS A 480 28.91 1.72 -4.16
N ASN A 481 28.62 0.79 -3.25
CA ASN A 481 28.04 -0.50 -3.57
C ASN A 481 26.57 -0.35 -3.97
N VAL A 482 25.79 0.43 -3.21
CA VAL A 482 24.36 0.71 -3.48
C VAL A 482 24.15 1.32 -4.86
N TYR A 483 24.95 2.32 -5.24
CA TYR A 483 24.89 2.97 -6.56
C TYR A 483 25.61 2.17 -7.66
N LYS A 484 26.06 0.94 -7.39
CA LYS A 484 26.72 0.04 -8.34
C LYS A 484 27.88 0.71 -9.11
N LEU A 485 28.68 1.52 -8.43
CA LEU A 485 29.81 2.27 -9.01
C LEU A 485 31.04 1.38 -9.30
N LYS A 486 30.84 0.27 -10.01
CA LYS A 486 31.88 -0.74 -10.32
C LYS A 486 33.01 -0.17 -11.19
N ASN A 487 32.68 0.76 -12.09
CA ASN A 487 33.64 1.38 -13.01
C ASN A 487 34.36 2.60 -12.42
N TYR A 488 34.21 2.84 -11.12
CA TYR A 488 34.86 3.96 -10.43
C TYR A 488 35.96 3.48 -9.48
N LYS A 489 37.11 4.15 -9.55
CA LYS A 489 38.27 3.89 -8.68
C LYS A 489 38.36 4.95 -7.60
N ASN A 490 38.67 4.47 -6.38
CA ASN A 490 38.89 5.32 -5.23
C ASN A 490 40.22 6.07 -5.40
N ILE A 491 40.19 7.39 -5.25
CA ILE A 491 41.33 8.30 -5.38
C ILE A 491 41.72 8.96 -4.05
N ASN A 492 41.32 8.42 -2.89
CA ASN A 492 41.65 8.96 -1.57
C ASN A 492 43.16 9.11 -1.33
N ASN A 493 43.99 8.37 -2.07
CA ASN A 493 45.45 8.47 -2.02
C ASN A 493 46.00 9.85 -2.41
N ILE A 494 45.21 10.68 -3.10
CA ILE A 494 45.62 12.06 -3.39
C ILE A 494 45.44 12.99 -2.20
N LEU A 495 44.73 12.61 -1.14
CA LEU A 495 44.43 13.50 -0.02
C LEU A 495 45.62 13.60 0.94
N ILE A 496 45.76 14.75 1.59
CA ILE A 496 46.77 14.94 2.65
C ILE A 496 46.31 14.25 3.94
N HIS A 497 45.03 14.42 4.27
CA HIS A 497 44.42 13.84 5.44
C HIS A 497 42.92 13.63 5.22
N ASN A 498 42.41 12.45 5.57
CA ASN A 498 40.98 12.16 5.57
C ASN A 498 40.57 11.64 6.95
N ILE A 499 39.88 12.48 7.71
CA ILE A 499 39.37 12.14 9.05
C ILE A 499 38.23 11.12 9.01
N PHE A 500 37.52 11.02 7.88
CA PHE A 500 36.35 10.17 7.72
C PHE A 500 36.75 8.84 7.09
N LYS A 501 36.82 7.77 7.89
CA LYS A 501 37.21 6.42 7.43
C LYS A 501 36.35 5.88 6.27
N ASN A 502 35.10 6.33 6.17
CA ASN A 502 34.12 5.87 5.18
C ASN A 502 33.94 6.82 3.98
N LEU A 503 34.43 8.06 4.06
CA LEU A 503 34.33 9.02 2.96
C LEU A 503 35.32 8.65 1.85
N ILE A 504 34.81 8.52 0.64
CA ILE A 504 35.59 8.16 -0.53
C ILE A 504 35.32 9.11 -1.69
N PHE A 505 36.35 9.29 -2.50
CA PHE A 505 36.31 10.08 -3.73
C PHE A 505 36.61 9.16 -4.89
N CYS A 506 35.79 9.22 -5.93
CA CYS A 506 35.76 8.19 -6.96
C CYS A 506 35.76 8.80 -8.35
N VAL A 507 36.68 8.34 -9.21
CA VAL A 507 36.79 8.77 -10.62
C VAL A 507 36.51 7.58 -11.54
N HIS A 508 35.86 7.83 -12.68
CA HIS A 508 35.59 6.79 -13.66
C HIS A 508 36.90 6.24 -14.26
N ASN A 509 36.96 4.93 -14.50
CA ASN A 509 38.16 4.25 -15.01
C ASN A 509 38.73 4.90 -16.29
N ASN A 510 37.85 5.34 -17.19
CA ASN A 510 38.25 5.97 -18.46
C ASN A 510 39.04 7.28 -18.27
N ASP A 511 38.80 7.99 -17.16
CA ASP A 511 39.40 9.29 -16.86
C ASP A 511 40.55 9.20 -15.86
N LEU A 512 40.72 8.05 -15.19
CA LEU A 512 41.68 7.87 -14.11
C LEU A 512 43.12 8.16 -14.55
N ASN A 513 43.55 7.60 -15.69
CA ASN A 513 44.92 7.81 -16.19
C ASN A 513 45.19 9.27 -16.50
N TYR A 514 44.22 9.96 -17.12
CA TYR A 514 44.34 11.38 -17.40
C TYR A 514 44.43 12.20 -16.11
N PHE A 515 43.55 11.92 -15.14
CA PHE A 515 43.50 12.61 -13.86
C PHE A 515 44.80 12.44 -13.07
N LEU A 516 45.33 11.21 -12.96
CA LEU A 516 46.55 10.92 -12.19
C LEU A 516 47.80 11.58 -12.79
N ASN A 517 47.86 11.66 -14.12
CA ASN A 517 48.98 12.24 -14.86
C ASN A 517 48.92 13.77 -14.98
N ASN A 518 47.75 14.39 -14.80
CA ASN A 518 47.61 15.85 -14.82
C ASN A 518 47.88 16.45 -13.43
N THR A 519 49.14 16.83 -13.18
CA THR A 519 49.59 17.35 -11.88
C THR A 519 48.80 18.57 -11.40
N LYS A 520 48.51 19.54 -12.29
CA LYS A 520 47.76 20.75 -11.92
C LYS A 520 46.32 20.41 -11.54
N LEU A 521 45.62 19.62 -12.36
CA LEU A 521 44.24 19.24 -12.07
C LEU A 521 44.14 18.50 -10.73
N LYS A 522 45.08 17.58 -10.48
CA LYS A 522 45.19 16.86 -9.22
C LYS A 522 45.41 17.80 -8.04
N GLU A 523 46.29 18.80 -8.16
CA GLU A 523 46.57 19.78 -7.10
C GLU A 523 45.34 20.63 -6.74
N TYR A 524 44.67 21.22 -7.74
CA TYR A 524 43.45 22.02 -7.50
C TYR A 524 42.31 21.19 -6.93
N THR A 525 42.14 19.96 -7.45
CA THR A 525 41.17 19.00 -6.92
C THR A 525 41.48 18.65 -5.47
N GLN A 526 42.73 18.28 -5.16
CA GLN A 526 43.17 17.94 -3.81
C GLN A 526 42.91 19.10 -2.84
N LYS A 527 43.24 20.34 -3.22
CA LYS A 527 42.97 21.53 -2.41
C LYS A 527 41.48 21.70 -2.13
N TYR A 528 40.63 21.52 -3.15
CA TYR A 528 39.18 21.60 -3.01
C TYR A 528 38.63 20.51 -2.08
N LEU A 529 39.03 19.25 -2.28
CA LEU A 529 38.56 18.12 -1.48
C LEU A 529 39.03 18.20 -0.02
N ASN A 530 40.25 18.68 0.24
CA ASN A 530 40.71 18.93 1.61
C ASN A 530 39.85 20.01 2.31
N LYS A 531 39.51 21.09 1.61
CA LYS A 531 38.58 22.11 2.12
C LYS A 531 37.18 21.52 2.38
N PHE A 532 36.70 20.68 1.47
CA PHE A 532 35.44 19.95 1.63
C PHE A 532 35.40 19.13 2.91
N ILE A 533 36.45 18.34 3.19
CA ILE A 533 36.55 17.50 4.39
C ILE A 533 36.51 18.36 5.67
N LEU A 534 37.22 19.48 5.70
CA LEU A 534 37.28 20.36 6.87
C LEU A 534 35.92 21.03 7.16
N GLU A 535 35.25 21.57 6.15
CA GLU A 535 33.91 22.17 6.35
C GLU A 535 32.85 21.12 6.68
N LEU A 536 32.96 19.91 6.09
CA LEU A 536 32.10 18.78 6.43
C LEU A 536 32.27 18.37 7.90
N ASP A 537 33.51 18.28 8.42
CA ASP A 537 33.79 18.03 9.84
C ASP A 537 33.11 19.04 10.75
N GLN A 538 33.27 20.32 10.42
CA GLN A 538 32.68 21.40 11.21
C GLN A 538 31.15 21.30 11.21
N LYS A 539 30.54 21.08 10.04
CA LYS A 539 29.09 20.86 9.92
C LYS A 539 28.63 19.66 10.74
N MET A 540 29.34 18.54 10.69
CA MET A 540 29.00 17.34 11.45
C MET A 540 29.11 17.58 12.97
N LYS A 541 30.13 18.30 13.43
CA LYS A 541 30.29 18.72 14.83
C LYS A 541 29.15 19.63 15.28
N ASP A 542 28.76 20.60 14.46
CA ASP A 542 27.66 21.51 14.79
C ASP A 542 26.31 20.80 14.81
N LYS A 543 26.06 19.90 13.84
CA LYS A 543 24.85 19.06 13.82
C LYS A 543 24.73 18.24 15.11
N LYS A 544 25.82 17.61 15.55
CA LYS A 544 25.84 16.78 16.79
C LYS A 544 25.44 17.54 18.05
N LYS A 545 25.66 18.86 18.11
CA LYS A 545 25.26 19.69 19.27
C LYS A 545 23.75 19.80 19.43
N HIS A 546 23.00 19.68 18.33
CA HIS A 546 21.56 19.91 18.29
C HIS A 546 20.72 18.65 18.12
N LEU A 547 21.35 17.50 17.87
CA LEU A 547 20.62 16.23 17.76
C LEU A 547 19.88 15.92 19.06
N ILE A 548 18.61 15.54 18.90
CA ILE A 548 17.79 15.06 19.98
C ILE A 548 18.33 13.70 20.43
N LYS A 549 18.44 13.52 21.74
CA LYS A 549 18.75 12.23 22.36
C LYS A 549 17.48 11.66 23.01
N GLU A 550 17.49 10.36 23.30
CA GLU A 550 16.35 9.72 23.99
C GLU A 550 16.03 10.41 25.33
N GLU A 551 17.03 10.88 26.07
CA GLU A 551 16.85 11.58 27.34
C GLU A 551 16.07 12.90 27.15
N ASN A 552 16.24 13.59 26.02
CA ASN A 552 15.46 14.79 25.71
C ASN A 552 13.97 14.45 25.48
N ILE A 553 13.69 13.32 24.82
CA ILE A 553 12.33 12.84 24.56
C ILE A 553 11.63 12.47 25.87
N LEU A 554 12.32 11.74 26.75
CA LEU A 554 11.81 11.34 28.05
C LEU A 554 11.52 12.54 28.93
N LYS A 555 12.43 13.52 28.98
CA LYS A 555 12.21 14.79 29.67
C LYS A 555 10.98 15.51 29.12
N PHE A 556 10.87 15.63 27.80
CA PHE A 556 9.72 16.26 27.14
C PHE A 556 8.40 15.57 27.52
N MET A 557 8.34 14.24 27.48
CA MET A 557 7.14 13.49 27.87
C MET A 557 6.85 13.60 29.37
N LYS A 558 7.87 13.66 30.25
CA LYS A 558 7.68 13.89 31.69
C LYS A 558 7.00 15.24 31.95
N GLU A 559 7.46 16.29 31.28
CA GLU A 559 6.95 17.66 31.41
C GLU A 559 5.55 17.85 30.77
N ASN A 560 5.16 16.98 29.81
CA ASN A 560 3.90 17.10 29.06
C ASN A 560 2.95 15.91 29.33
N ARG A 561 2.11 16.02 30.37
CA ARG A 561 1.20 14.95 30.82
C ARG A 561 0.24 14.42 29.74
N GLU A 562 -0.40 15.30 28.99
CA GLU A 562 -1.35 14.92 27.94
C GLU A 562 -0.67 14.07 26.85
N ILE A 563 0.49 14.52 26.37
CA ILE A 563 1.29 13.81 25.37
C ILE A 563 1.76 12.47 25.90
N ARG A 564 2.27 12.43 27.14
CA ARG A 564 2.65 11.18 27.79
C ARG A 564 1.51 10.15 27.81
N ASN A 565 0.29 10.57 28.15
CA ASN A 565 -0.87 9.66 28.18
C ASN A 565 -1.24 9.14 26.80
N ILE A 566 -1.21 10.00 25.77
CA ILE A 566 -1.44 9.59 24.37
C ILE A 566 -0.43 8.51 23.97
N TRP A 567 0.86 8.74 24.26
CA TRP A 567 1.93 7.80 23.91
C TRP A 567 1.92 6.53 24.77
N LYS A 568 1.53 6.59 26.05
CA LYS A 568 1.32 5.40 26.91
C LYS A 568 0.26 4.48 26.30
N ASN A 569 -0.90 5.05 25.95
CA ASN A 569 -1.99 4.31 25.31
C ASN A 569 -1.56 3.72 23.96
N THR A 570 -0.83 4.51 23.18
CA THR A 570 -0.29 4.11 21.89
C THR A 570 0.66 2.91 22.01
N PHE A 571 1.66 2.98 22.90
CA PHE A 571 2.60 1.88 23.09
C PHE A 571 1.94 0.64 23.68
N ASN A 572 0.98 0.79 24.59
CA ASN A 572 0.21 -0.34 25.10
C ASN A 572 -0.56 -1.07 24.00
N ALA A 573 -1.12 -0.33 23.04
CA ALA A 573 -1.83 -0.92 21.91
C ALA A 573 -0.91 -1.53 20.82
N GLN A 574 0.35 -1.10 20.74
CA GLN A 574 1.26 -1.52 19.66
C GLN A 574 2.27 -2.60 20.07
N LEU A 575 2.56 -2.70 21.35
CA LEU A 575 3.57 -3.61 21.88
C LEU A 575 2.95 -4.83 22.57
N ASN A 576 1.63 -5.00 22.54
CA ASN A 576 0.96 -6.04 23.32
C ASN A 576 1.42 -7.44 22.90
N HIS A 577 1.52 -7.69 21.58
CA HIS A 577 1.94 -9.01 21.11
C HIS A 577 3.38 -9.33 21.51
N ILE A 578 4.32 -8.41 21.33
CA ILE A 578 5.73 -8.62 21.71
C ILE A 578 5.93 -8.66 23.23
N LYS A 579 5.20 -7.84 24.01
CA LYS A 579 5.21 -7.91 25.48
C LYS A 579 4.81 -9.29 25.98
N THR A 580 3.82 -9.91 25.34
CA THR A 580 3.33 -11.24 25.70
C THR A 580 4.30 -12.35 25.30
N ASN A 581 4.88 -12.27 24.09
CA ASN A 581 5.66 -13.38 23.52
C ASN A 581 7.17 -13.28 23.75
N ARG A 582 7.71 -12.07 23.90
CA ARG A 582 9.14 -11.77 24.11
C ARG A 582 9.33 -10.63 25.13
N PRO A 583 8.89 -10.82 26.38
CA PRO A 583 9.08 -9.82 27.44
C PRO A 583 10.56 -9.53 27.69
N ASP A 584 11.46 -10.47 27.39
CA ASP A 584 12.91 -10.30 27.47
C ASP A 584 13.43 -9.19 26.55
N ILE A 585 12.90 -9.07 25.32
CA ILE A 585 13.25 -7.98 24.41
C ILE A 585 12.77 -6.65 24.98
N ILE A 586 11.53 -6.59 25.46
CA ILE A 586 10.95 -5.36 26.04
C ILE A 586 11.73 -4.92 27.29
N ALA A 587 12.13 -5.85 28.15
CA ALA A 587 12.93 -5.56 29.33
C ALA A 587 14.33 -5.00 28.97
N SER A 588 14.87 -5.38 27.80
CA SER A 588 16.16 -4.86 27.32
C SER A 588 16.10 -3.40 26.83
N TRP A 589 14.91 -2.86 26.57
CA TRP A 589 14.72 -1.51 26.05
C TRP A 589 14.84 -0.45 27.12
N LYS A 590 16.08 -0.04 27.41
CA LYS A 590 16.44 0.94 28.45
C LYS A 590 15.49 2.16 28.48
N TYR A 591 15.27 2.80 27.34
CA TYR A 591 14.55 4.08 27.30
C TYR A 591 13.04 3.88 27.39
N TYR A 592 12.52 2.79 26.82
CA TYR A 592 11.13 2.42 27.04
C TYR A 592 10.84 2.07 28.51
N GLN A 593 11.74 1.37 29.20
CA GLN A 593 11.59 1.11 30.64
C GLN A 593 11.61 2.40 31.47
N GLU A 594 12.41 3.39 31.09
CA GLU A 594 12.40 4.71 31.74
C GLU A 594 11.10 5.47 31.48
N PHE A 595 10.54 5.38 30.26
CA PHE A 595 9.24 5.94 29.93
C PHE A 595 8.11 5.33 30.79
N GLU A 596 8.07 4.01 30.95
CA GLU A 596 7.06 3.34 31.78
C GLU A 596 7.14 3.81 33.24
N LYS A 597 8.35 3.98 33.80
CA LYS A 597 8.53 4.56 35.16
C LYS A 597 7.96 5.98 35.27
N ILE A 598 8.26 6.85 34.31
CA ILE A 598 7.71 8.22 34.27
C ILE A 598 6.17 8.18 34.23
N CYS A 599 5.60 7.22 33.52
CA CYS A 599 4.17 6.99 33.40
C CYS A 599 3.50 6.46 34.67
N ASP A 600 4.26 5.87 35.60
CA ASP A 600 3.75 5.32 36.86
C ASP A 600 3.96 6.29 38.03
N ASP A 601 5.10 7.02 38.06
CA ASP A 601 5.44 8.04 39.06
C ASP A 601 4.53 9.28 39.04
N THR A 602 3.67 9.42 38.03
CA THR A 602 2.82 10.60 37.79
C THR A 602 1.32 10.29 37.70
N ASN A 603 0.94 9.08 38.09
CA ASN A 603 -0.43 8.70 38.44
C ASN A 603 -0.69 9.03 39.92
#